data_AF-A0A0S8KF34-F1
#
_entry.id   AF-A0A0S8KF34-F1
#
_cell.length_a   1.000
_cell.length_b   1.000
_cell.length_c   1.000
_cell.angle_alpha   90.00
_cell.angle_beta   90.00
_cell.angle_gamma   90.00
#
_symmetry.space_group_name_H-M   'P 1'
#
loop_
_entity.id
_entity.type
_entity.pdbx_description
1 polymer ?
#
loop_
_entity_poly.entity_id
_entity_poly.type
_entity_poly.pdbx_seq_one_letter_code
_entity_poly.pdbx_strand_id
1 'polypeptide(L)'
;MKRAFDAVYEMQMIAFQTLGEPGHTADEIDAAVREVCRARGYSARVDTIGLPVPPPDPRDDELEKNGRFYHGLGHSIGLEVHEYPFMQHTEKESLVPNMVMTPEPSLVKPDVFGCRIEDNILITENGAEWLEKHPRHLFIIE
;
A
#
# COMPACT_ATOMS: atom_id res chain seq x y z
N MET A 1 -14.82 5.54 10.46
CA MET A 1 -14.26 6.09 9.20
C MET A 1 -12.95 6.86 9.40
N LYS A 2 -12.91 7.96 10.17
CA LYS A 2 -11.68 8.77 10.35
C LYS A 2 -10.44 7.95 10.76
N ARG A 3 -10.55 7.04 11.72
CA ARG A 3 -9.43 6.17 12.15
C ARG A 3 -8.86 5.30 11.02
N ALA A 4 -9.74 4.75 10.17
CA ALA A 4 -9.31 3.94 9.03
C ALA A 4 -8.61 4.81 7.98
N PHE A 5 -9.16 6.00 7.68
CA PHE A 5 -8.50 6.98 6.81
C PHE A 5 -7.12 7.36 7.36
N ASP A 6 -7.01 7.71 8.64
CA ASP A 6 -5.74 8.10 9.25
C ASP A 6 -4.70 6.95 9.20
N ALA A 7 -5.13 5.68 9.21
CA ALA A 7 -4.24 4.52 9.08
C ALA A 7 -3.81 4.29 7.62
N VAL A 8 -4.76 4.32 6.67
CA VAL A 8 -4.47 4.17 5.24
C VAL A 8 -3.58 5.31 4.72
N TYR A 9 -3.81 6.54 5.21
CA TYR A 9 -2.97 7.68 4.88
C TYR A 9 -1.54 7.50 5.39
N GLU A 10 -1.36 7.04 6.63
CA GLU A 10 -0.03 6.75 7.17
C GLU A 10 0.68 5.64 6.39
N MET A 11 -0.05 4.59 6.00
CA MET A 11 0.44 3.54 5.11
C MET A 11 0.92 4.11 3.76
N GLN A 12 0.14 4.99 3.14
CA GLN A 12 0.50 5.61 1.85
C GLN A 12 1.74 6.51 1.99
N MET A 13 1.83 7.27 3.08
CA MET A 13 2.98 8.12 3.35
C MET A 13 4.25 7.31 3.60
N ILE A 14 4.15 6.16 4.27
CA ILE A 14 5.29 5.25 4.46
C ILE A 14 5.73 4.65 3.13
N ALA A 15 4.80 4.23 2.27
CA ALA A 15 5.14 3.79 0.91
C ALA A 15 5.93 4.87 0.16
N PHE A 16 5.42 6.11 0.13
CA PHE A 16 6.08 7.23 -0.53
C PHE A 16 7.45 7.56 0.07
N GLN A 17 7.58 7.54 1.40
CA GLN A 17 8.85 7.82 2.09
C GLN A 17 9.91 6.76 1.79
N THR A 18 9.53 5.48 1.81
CA THR A 18 10.45 4.39 1.43
C THR A 18 10.85 4.49 -0.04
N LEU A 19 9.91 4.85 -0.93
CA LEU A 19 10.22 5.17 -2.33
C LEU A 19 11.12 6.40 -2.50
N GLY A 20 11.23 7.25 -1.48
CA GLY A 20 12.10 8.42 -1.44
C GLY A 20 13.58 8.08 -1.30
N GLU A 21 13.92 6.83 -0.98
CA GLU A 21 15.29 6.33 -0.91
C GLU A 21 15.56 5.38 -2.10
N PRO A 22 16.65 5.56 -2.85
CA PRO A 22 16.95 4.70 -3.99
C PRO A 22 17.36 3.29 -3.54
N GLY A 23 17.00 2.29 -4.35
CA GLY A 23 17.48 0.92 -4.19
C GLY A 23 16.55 -0.03 -3.41
N HIS A 24 15.43 0.46 -2.89
CA HIS A 24 14.41 -0.40 -2.29
C HIS A 24 13.73 -1.29 -3.32
N THR A 25 13.42 -2.50 -2.88
CA THR A 25 12.64 -3.47 -3.65
C THR A 25 11.16 -3.33 -3.36
N ALA A 26 10.33 -3.80 -4.29
CA ALA A 26 8.88 -3.75 -4.17
C ALA A 26 8.35 -4.49 -2.91
N ASP A 27 8.96 -5.62 -2.54
CA ASP A 27 8.62 -6.39 -1.33
C ASP A 27 9.01 -5.67 -0.03
N GLU A 28 10.13 -4.94 0.00
CA GLU A 28 10.53 -4.13 1.16
C GLU A 28 9.49 -3.05 1.47
N ILE A 29 8.97 -2.40 0.43
CA ILE A 29 7.98 -1.34 0.57
C ILE A 29 6.62 -1.92 0.99
N ASP A 30 6.17 -3.03 0.38
CA ASP A 30 4.96 -3.75 0.82
C ASP A 30 5.08 -4.18 2.29
N ALA A 31 6.22 -4.73 2.70
CA ALA A 31 6.48 -5.13 4.08
C ALA A 31 6.41 -3.95 5.07
N ALA A 32 7.02 -2.82 4.73
CA ALA A 32 7.00 -1.61 5.56
C ALA A 32 5.56 -1.11 5.78
N VAL A 33 4.76 -1.07 4.72
CA VAL A 33 3.34 -0.67 4.79
C VAL A 33 2.51 -1.65 5.62
N ARG A 34 2.73 -2.96 5.45
CA ARG A 34 2.05 -3.98 6.26
C ARG A 34 2.38 -3.87 7.75
N GLU A 35 3.60 -3.48 8.11
CA GLU A 35 3.94 -3.25 9.51
C GLU A 35 3.17 -2.05 10.08
N VAL A 36 3.01 -0.96 9.31
CA VAL A 36 2.16 0.17 9.71
C VAL A 36 0.72 -0.28 9.92
N CYS A 37 0.17 -1.07 9.01
CA CYS A 37 -1.18 -1.64 9.14
C CYS A 37 -1.34 -2.36 10.49
N ARG A 38 -0.39 -3.23 10.85
CA ARG A 38 -0.39 -3.95 12.13
C ARG A 38 -0.22 -3.05 13.33
N ALA A 39 0.70 -2.08 13.26
CA ALA A 39 0.92 -1.09 14.31
C ALA A 39 -0.33 -0.22 14.57
N ARG A 40 -1.14 0.03 13.54
CA ARG A 40 -2.42 0.73 13.63
C ARG A 40 -3.58 -0.16 14.10
N GLY A 41 -3.31 -1.43 14.37
CA GLY A 41 -4.26 -2.37 14.95
C GLY A 41 -5.15 -3.08 13.93
N TYR A 42 -4.70 -3.19 12.67
CA TYR A 42 -5.41 -3.88 11.60
C TYR A 42 -4.60 -5.07 11.07
N SER A 43 -5.28 -6.10 10.59
CA SER A 43 -4.61 -7.27 10.01
C SER A 43 -4.02 -6.94 8.65
N ALA A 44 -2.82 -7.44 8.34
CA ALA A 44 -2.18 -7.27 7.04
C ALA A 44 -2.15 -8.57 6.22
N ARG A 45 -3.08 -9.50 6.52
CA ARG A 45 -3.22 -10.78 5.82
C ARG A 45 -3.82 -10.58 4.42
N VAL A 46 -3.17 -11.18 3.42
CA VAL A 46 -3.71 -11.33 2.06
C VAL A 46 -4.54 -12.60 1.99
N ASP A 47 -5.79 -12.50 1.53
CA ASP A 47 -6.74 -13.61 1.44
C ASP A 47 -7.13 -13.95 -0.01
N THR A 48 -6.60 -13.23 -0.99
CA THR A 48 -7.00 -13.38 -2.38
C THR A 48 -6.41 -14.64 -2.99
N ILE A 49 -7.27 -15.58 -3.39
CA ILE A 49 -6.90 -16.84 -4.03
C ILE A 49 -6.07 -16.56 -5.28
N GLY A 50 -4.90 -17.20 -5.39
CA GLY A 50 -4.02 -17.08 -6.55
C GLY A 50 -3.03 -15.93 -6.47
N LEU A 51 -3.12 -15.06 -5.45
CA LEU A 51 -2.05 -14.10 -5.15
C LEU A 51 -1.03 -14.71 -4.21
N PRO A 52 0.25 -14.31 -4.33
CA PRO A 52 1.24 -14.65 -3.32
C PRO A 52 0.82 -14.11 -1.94
N VAL A 53 0.87 -14.97 -0.93
CA VAL A 53 0.50 -14.61 0.45
C VAL A 53 1.77 -14.38 1.28
N PRO A 54 1.91 -13.23 1.97
CA PRO A 54 3.07 -12.98 2.81
C PRO A 54 3.15 -14.01 3.94
N PRO A 55 4.33 -14.21 4.55
CA PRO A 55 4.46 -15.09 5.71
C PRO A 55 3.41 -14.76 6.78
N PRO A 56 2.75 -15.78 7.39
CA PRO A 56 1.76 -15.54 8.43
C PRO A 56 2.36 -14.77 9.61
N ASP A 57 1.64 -13.76 10.08
CA ASP A 57 1.97 -13.05 11.32
C ASP A 57 0.93 -13.40 12.40
N PRO A 58 1.33 -13.85 13.60
CA PRO A 58 0.39 -14.25 14.65
C PRO A 58 -0.47 -13.09 15.18
N ARG A 59 -0.05 -11.83 14.94
CA ARG A 59 -0.87 -10.65 15.28
C ARG A 59 -2.13 -10.59 14.42
N ASP A 60 -2.07 -11.07 13.17
CA ASP A 60 -3.14 -10.87 12.18
C ASP A 60 -4.47 -11.51 12.60
N ASP A 61 -4.46 -12.64 13.34
CA ASP A 61 -5.68 -13.31 13.79
C ASP A 61 -6.51 -12.43 14.74
N GLU A 62 -5.86 -11.76 15.69
CA GLU A 62 -6.54 -10.87 16.62
C GLU A 62 -6.85 -9.51 15.99
N LEU A 63 -6.01 -9.03 15.08
CA LEU A 63 -6.21 -7.73 14.44
C LEU A 63 -7.32 -7.74 13.39
N GLU A 64 -7.62 -8.90 12.80
CA GLU A 64 -8.64 -9.03 11.73
C GLU A 64 -10.03 -8.57 12.18
N LYS A 65 -10.36 -8.67 13.47
CA LYS A 65 -11.62 -8.14 14.05
C LYS A 65 -11.79 -6.62 13.87
N ASN A 66 -10.69 -5.90 13.67
CA ASN A 66 -10.69 -4.45 13.45
C ASN A 66 -10.78 -4.07 11.96
N GLY A 67 -10.56 -5.03 11.04
CA GLY A 67 -10.42 -4.84 9.61
C GLY A 67 -9.07 -5.33 9.10
N ARG A 68 -8.94 -5.47 7.78
CA ARG A 68 -7.72 -6.00 7.15
C ARG A 68 -7.32 -5.29 5.86
N PHE A 69 -6.02 -5.35 5.56
CA PHE A 69 -5.42 -5.00 4.27
C PHE A 69 -5.13 -6.29 3.49
N TYR A 70 -5.88 -6.52 2.39
CA TYR A 70 -6.04 -7.86 1.80
C TYR A 70 -5.49 -8.06 0.37
N HIS A 71 -4.84 -7.05 -0.21
CA HIS A 71 -4.20 -7.12 -1.54
C HIS A 71 -2.72 -6.72 -1.46
N GLY A 72 -1.98 -6.81 -2.58
CA GLY A 72 -0.64 -6.22 -2.70
C GLY A 72 -0.70 -4.69 -2.56
N LEU A 73 0.40 -4.04 -2.20
CA LEU A 73 0.45 -2.59 -2.02
C LEU A 73 0.10 -1.78 -3.26
N GLY A 74 0.33 -2.30 -4.46
CA GLY A 74 0.07 -1.61 -5.72
C GLY A 74 0.80 -2.26 -6.88
N HIS A 75 0.94 -1.54 -7.98
CA HIS A 75 1.54 -2.04 -9.22
C HIS A 75 2.16 -0.92 -10.04
N SER A 76 2.89 -1.26 -11.10
CA SER A 76 3.28 -0.30 -12.12
C SER A 76 2.10 -0.01 -13.05
N ILE A 77 2.08 1.20 -13.62
CA ILE A 77 1.09 1.63 -14.62
C ILE A 77 1.77 2.29 -15.82
N GLY A 78 1.26 1.99 -17.01
CA GLY A 78 1.82 2.51 -18.26
C GLY A 78 0.88 2.31 -19.43
N LEU A 79 1.22 1.40 -20.34
CA LEU A 79 0.32 1.06 -21.47
C LEU A 79 -0.85 0.20 -20.99
N GLU A 80 -0.61 -0.63 -19.98
CA GLU A 80 -1.64 -1.40 -19.29
C GLU A 80 -1.92 -0.76 -17.92
N VAL A 81 -3.15 -0.95 -17.44
CA VAL A 81 -3.55 -0.50 -16.10
C VAL A 81 -2.73 -1.22 -15.04
N HIS A 82 -2.43 -2.51 -15.25
CA HIS A 82 -1.58 -3.31 -14.38
C HIS A 82 -0.40 -3.85 -15.19
N GLU A 83 0.80 -3.37 -14.90
CA GLU A 83 2.05 -3.88 -15.47
C GLU A 83 3.07 -4.17 -14.36
N TYR A 84 4.14 -4.90 -14.71
CA TYR A 84 5.24 -5.16 -13.78
C TYR A 84 6.10 -3.91 -13.56
N PRO A 85 6.70 -3.74 -12.37
CA PRO A 85 6.61 -4.62 -11.21
C PRO A 85 5.31 -4.46 -10.39
N PHE A 86 4.95 -5.49 -9.63
CA PHE A 86 3.89 -5.40 -8.61
C PHE A 86 4.49 -5.12 -7.23
N MET A 87 3.87 -4.26 -6.42
CA MET A 87 4.31 -4.01 -5.05
C MET A 87 3.73 -5.08 -4.11
N GLN A 88 4.42 -6.21 -4.02
CA GLN A 88 3.98 -7.37 -3.24
C GLN A 88 5.17 -8.14 -2.68
N HIS A 89 4.97 -8.91 -1.62
CA HIS A 89 6.04 -9.59 -0.88
C HIS A 89 6.95 -10.54 -1.69
N THR A 90 6.53 -11.00 -2.87
CA THR A 90 7.36 -11.86 -3.73
C THR A 90 8.25 -11.08 -4.69
N GLU A 91 8.00 -9.78 -4.87
CA GLU A 91 8.66 -8.98 -5.90
C GLU A 91 9.95 -8.38 -5.35
N LYS A 92 11.08 -8.95 -5.80
CA LYS A 92 12.41 -8.58 -5.31
C LYS A 92 13.14 -7.65 -6.26
N GLU A 93 12.49 -7.24 -7.35
CA GLU A 93 13.05 -6.26 -8.25
C GLU A 93 13.13 -4.89 -7.57
N SER A 94 14.30 -4.27 -7.68
CA SER A 94 14.48 -2.87 -7.29
C SER A 94 13.69 -1.98 -8.24
N LEU A 95 13.03 -0.97 -7.67
CA LEU A 95 12.38 0.06 -8.47
C LEU A 95 13.44 0.99 -9.06
N VAL A 96 13.33 1.27 -10.36
CA VAL A 96 14.31 2.08 -11.08
C VAL A 96 13.68 3.37 -11.62
N PRO A 97 14.48 4.41 -11.88
CA PRO A 97 13.97 5.67 -12.40
C PRO A 97 13.12 5.50 -13.67
N ASN A 98 12.09 6.34 -13.80
CA ASN A 98 11.06 6.35 -14.84
C ASN A 98 9.95 5.29 -14.73
N MET A 99 9.97 4.44 -13.71
CA MET A 99 8.78 3.64 -13.36
C MET A 99 7.70 4.52 -12.76
N VAL A 100 6.42 4.21 -13.04
CA VAL A 100 5.27 4.85 -12.40
C VAL A 100 4.54 3.81 -11.58
N MET A 101 4.49 4.01 -10.26
CA MET A 101 3.92 3.07 -9.30
C MET A 101 2.64 3.61 -8.66
N THR A 102 1.74 2.71 -8.28
CA THR A 102 0.42 3.04 -7.71
C THR A 102 0.26 2.56 -6.27
N PRO A 103 1.04 3.03 -5.27
CA PRO A 103 0.81 2.55 -3.90
C PRO A 103 -0.59 2.95 -3.44
N GLU A 104 -1.40 1.92 -3.21
CA GLU A 104 -2.84 1.99 -3.02
C GLU A 104 -3.28 1.25 -1.74
N PRO A 105 -2.65 1.51 -0.57
CA PRO A 105 -2.99 0.81 0.65
C PRO A 105 -4.49 0.90 0.96
N SER A 106 -5.04 -0.18 1.51
CA SER A 106 -6.46 -0.22 1.85
C SER A 106 -6.72 -0.90 3.19
N LEU A 107 -7.86 -0.56 3.78
CA LEU A 107 -8.43 -1.25 4.92
C LEU A 107 -9.91 -1.51 4.66
N VAL A 108 -10.31 -2.76 4.81
CA VAL A 108 -11.70 -3.18 4.73
C VAL A 108 -12.09 -3.91 6.00
N LYS A 109 -13.25 -3.53 6.54
CA LYS A 109 -13.98 -4.29 7.54
C LYS A 109 -15.36 -4.58 6.96
N PRO A 110 -15.66 -5.84 6.59
CA PRO A 110 -16.94 -6.21 6.00
C PRO A 110 -18.12 -5.63 6.78
N ASP A 111 -19.12 -5.12 6.05
CA ASP A 111 -20.34 -4.51 6.59
C ASP A 111 -20.14 -3.25 7.46
N VAL A 112 -18.91 -2.76 7.62
CA VAL A 112 -18.60 -1.59 8.45
C VAL A 112 -17.95 -0.47 7.64
N PHE A 113 -16.85 -0.75 6.92
CA PHE A 113 -16.19 0.26 6.09
C PHE A 113 -15.27 -0.36 5.03
N GLY A 114 -14.97 0.43 4.00
CA GLY A 114 -13.82 0.27 3.12
C GLY A 114 -13.13 1.62 2.92
N CYS A 115 -11.81 1.64 2.94
CA CYS A 115 -11.01 2.83 2.72
C CYS A 115 -9.77 2.46 1.90
N ARG A 116 -9.52 3.18 0.82
CA ARG A 116 -8.31 3.10 0.02
C ARG A 116 -7.88 4.52 -0.33
N ILE A 117 -6.58 4.76 -0.33
CA ILE A 117 -5.99 6.00 -0.87
C ILE A 117 -4.94 5.52 -1.87
N GLU A 118 -5.05 6.03 -3.09
CA GLU A 118 -4.26 5.63 -4.25
C GLU A 118 -3.82 6.90 -4.96
N ASP A 119 -2.55 6.94 -5.33
CA ASP A 119 -1.93 8.02 -6.11
C ASP A 119 -0.87 7.37 -7.01
N ASN A 120 -0.52 8.03 -8.11
CA ASN A 120 0.56 7.64 -8.98
C ASN A 120 1.86 8.36 -8.58
N ILE A 121 2.94 7.61 -8.53
CA ILE A 121 4.26 8.10 -8.14
C ILE A 121 5.24 7.78 -9.25
N LEU A 122 5.98 8.79 -9.71
CA LEU A 122 7.14 8.58 -10.56
C LEU A 122 8.37 8.30 -9.70
N ILE A 123 9.04 7.19 -10.00
CA ILE A 123 10.36 6.89 -9.45
C ILE A 123 11.40 7.73 -10.19
N THR A 124 12.24 8.43 -9.43
CA THR A 124 13.30 9.31 -9.91
C THR A 124 14.67 8.76 -9.51
N GLU A 125 15.74 9.37 -10.00
CA GLU A 125 17.11 8.99 -9.60
C GLU A 125 17.38 9.16 -8.10
N ASN A 126 16.64 10.05 -7.43
CA ASN A 126 16.89 10.46 -6.04
C ASN A 126 15.68 10.24 -5.13
N GLY A 127 14.78 9.32 -5.48
CA GLY A 127 13.57 9.02 -4.70
C GLY A 127 12.31 9.01 -5.57
N ALA A 128 11.24 9.63 -5.08
CA ALA A 128 9.91 9.58 -5.72
C ALA A 128 9.23 10.96 -5.79
N GLU A 129 8.41 11.17 -6.82
CA GLU A 129 7.53 12.34 -6.94
C GLU A 129 6.06 11.94 -7.11
N TRP A 130 5.17 12.68 -6.46
CA TRP A 130 3.73 12.55 -6.71
C TRP A 130 3.38 13.14 -8.07
N LEU A 131 2.59 12.41 -8.87
CA LEU A 131 2.07 12.93 -10.13
C LEU A 131 0.77 13.73 -9.91
N GLU A 132 -0.03 13.34 -8.93
CA GLU A 132 -1.28 14.02 -8.56
C GLU A 132 -1.03 15.21 -7.63
N LYS A 133 -1.81 16.27 -7.86
CA LYS A 133 -1.85 17.48 -7.03
C LYS A 133 -3.08 17.55 -6.14
N HIS A 134 -3.89 16.48 -6.11
CA HIS A 134 -5.10 16.47 -5.33
C HIS A 134 -4.78 16.42 -3.83
N PRO A 135 -5.57 17.13 -3.01
CA PRO A 135 -5.38 17.11 -1.57
C PRO A 135 -5.65 15.71 -0.99
N ARG A 136 -4.67 15.18 -0.24
CA ARG A 136 -4.78 13.93 0.53
C ARG A 136 -5.36 14.17 1.93
N HIS A 137 -6.58 14.71 2.02
CA HIS A 137 -7.31 14.81 3.29
C HIS A 137 -8.74 14.30 3.16
N LEU A 138 -9.32 13.89 4.29
CA LEU A 138 -10.66 13.36 4.33
C LEU A 138 -11.69 14.47 4.07
N PHE A 139 -12.42 14.36 2.97
CA PHE A 139 -13.60 15.17 2.69
C PHE A 139 -14.83 14.54 3.33
N ILE A 140 -15.57 15.33 4.11
CA ILE A 140 -16.85 14.92 4.69
C ILE A 140 -17.93 15.68 3.92
N ILE A 141 -18.79 14.95 3.22
CA ILE A 141 -19.92 15.50 2.47
C ILE A 141 -21.17 15.30 3.31
N GLU A 142 -21.96 16.36 3.47
CA GLU A 142 -23.24 16.37 4.19
C GLU A 142 -24.43 16.03 3.27
#